data_AF-A0A1I8I623-F1
#
_entry.id   AF-A0A1I8I623-F1
#
_cell.length_a   1.000
_cell.length_b   1.000
_cell.length_c   1.000
_cell.angle_alpha   90.00
_cell.angle_beta   90.00
_cell.angle_gamma   90.00
#
_symmetry.space_group_name_H-M   'P 1'
#
loop_
_entity.id
_entity.type
_entity.pdbx_description
1 polymer ?
#
loop_
_entity_poly.entity_id
_entity_poly.type
_entity_poly.pdbx_seq_one_letter_code
_entity_poly.pdbx_strand_id
1 'polypeptide(L)'
;MKRQGATTPETPAAASSSQVAARSFIECATLCTAWKTCRWFDFHQLHQRCCMADRPIDCWGSETSETRSSFDELTDTCYSTEPCPKQAVVEDSRYCVFMQRVSNSVLFNRTWAEYESGFGNSENWWM
;
A
#
# COMPACT_ATOMS: atom_id res chain seq x y z
N MET A 1 -49.76 11.83 1.89
CA MET A 1 -48.94 10.79 2.55
C MET A 1 -48.09 10.10 1.49
N LYS A 2 -46.83 10.51 1.31
CA LYS A 2 -45.85 9.83 0.45
C LYS A 2 -44.82 9.16 1.37
N ARG A 3 -44.76 7.83 1.36
CA ARG A 3 -43.73 7.06 2.08
C ARG A 3 -42.40 7.25 1.34
N GLN A 4 -41.41 7.83 2.01
CA GLN A 4 -40.03 7.86 1.54
C GLN A 4 -39.42 6.48 1.80
N GLY A 5 -38.86 5.87 0.75
CA GLY A 5 -38.06 4.66 0.86
C GLY A 5 -36.74 5.00 1.52
N ALA A 6 -36.44 4.35 2.65
CA ALA A 6 -35.15 4.45 3.31
C ALA A 6 -34.12 3.66 2.50
N THR A 7 -33.13 4.35 1.93
CA THR A 7 -31.92 3.74 1.39
C THR A 7 -31.12 3.19 2.57
N THR A 8 -31.00 1.86 2.65
CA THR A 8 -30.14 1.18 3.61
C THR A 8 -28.69 1.60 3.36
N PRO A 9 -27.91 2.01 4.37
CA PRO A 9 -26.48 2.22 4.20
C PRO A 9 -25.83 0.87 3.92
N GLU A 10 -25.24 0.69 2.74
CA GLU A 10 -24.39 -0.46 2.44
C GLU A 10 -23.25 -0.49 3.45
N THR A 11 -23.27 -1.51 4.31
CA THR A 11 -22.16 -1.79 5.22
C THR A 11 -20.96 -2.15 4.35
N PRO A 12 -19.81 -1.43 4.45
CA PRO A 12 -18.63 -1.79 3.69
C PRO A 12 -18.24 -3.23 4.03
N ALA A 13 -18.00 -4.04 3.00
CA ALA A 13 -17.60 -5.42 3.17
C ALA A 13 -16.39 -5.51 4.14
N ALA A 14 -16.47 -6.43 5.10
CA ALA A 14 -15.38 -6.68 6.03
C ALA A 14 -14.10 -7.05 5.25
N ALA A 15 -12.95 -6.52 5.67
CA ALA A 15 -11.66 -6.87 5.06
C ALA A 15 -11.44 -8.38 5.15
N SER A 16 -10.89 -8.99 4.09
CA SER A 16 -10.46 -10.38 4.16
C SER A 16 -9.08 -10.40 4.79
N SER A 17 -8.98 -10.86 6.05
CA SER A 17 -7.71 -11.00 6.75
C SER A 17 -7.44 -12.44 7.18
N SER A 18 -6.16 -12.77 7.33
CA SER A 18 -5.69 -14.07 7.80
C SER A 18 -4.48 -13.90 8.71
N GLN A 19 -4.46 -14.62 9.82
CA GLN A 19 -3.34 -14.61 10.76
C GLN A 19 -2.64 -15.97 10.77
N VAL A 20 -1.37 -15.99 10.41
CA VAL A 20 -0.54 -17.20 10.31
C VAL A 20 0.70 -17.07 11.19
N ALA A 21 1.34 -18.18 11.53
CA ALA A 21 2.63 -18.15 12.21
C ALA A 21 3.71 -17.64 11.24
N ALA A 22 4.61 -16.78 11.72
CA ALA A 22 5.79 -16.34 10.98
C ALA A 22 6.91 -16.03 11.97
N ARG A 23 8.16 -16.23 11.58
CA ARG A 23 9.32 -16.05 12.47
C ARG A 23 10.01 -14.70 12.30
N SER A 24 9.65 -13.97 11.25
CA SER A 24 10.23 -12.68 10.93
C SER A 24 9.31 -11.84 10.04
N PHE A 25 9.60 -10.55 9.97
CA PHE A 25 8.98 -9.63 9.03
C PHE A 25 9.14 -10.08 7.57
N ILE A 26 10.33 -10.55 7.19
CA ILE A 26 10.62 -11.02 5.82
C ILE A 26 9.81 -12.28 5.48
N GLU A 27 9.68 -13.21 6.43
CA GLU A 27 8.85 -14.39 6.24
C GLU A 27 7.37 -13.99 6.09
N CYS A 28 6.88 -13.05 6.89
CA CYS A 28 5.53 -12.52 6.76
C CYS A 28 5.28 -11.88 5.38
N ALA A 29 6.24 -11.07 4.89
CA ALA A 29 6.17 -10.51 3.54
C ALA A 29 6.08 -11.59 2.46
N THR A 30 6.86 -12.68 2.61
CA THR A 30 6.87 -13.80 1.67
C THR A 30 5.54 -14.59 1.70
N LEU A 31 4.93 -14.74 2.88
CA LEU A 31 3.61 -15.35 3.00
C LEU A 31 2.53 -14.51 2.33
N CYS A 32 2.63 -13.18 2.45
CA CYS A 32 1.70 -12.27 1.77
C CYS A 32 1.85 -12.34 0.25
N THR A 33 3.07 -12.33 -0.30
CA THR A 33 3.25 -12.43 -1.76
C THR A 33 2.76 -13.75 -2.36
N ALA A 34 2.73 -14.83 -1.56
CA ALA A 34 2.15 -16.10 -1.98
C ALA A 34 0.60 -16.09 -2.02
N TRP A 35 -0.06 -15.16 -1.33
CA TRP A 35 -1.53 -15.06 -1.30
C TRP A 35 -2.03 -14.03 -2.30
N LYS A 36 -2.74 -14.48 -3.34
CA LYS A 36 -3.16 -13.67 -4.50
C LYS A 36 -3.83 -12.34 -4.18
N THR A 37 -4.59 -12.29 -3.09
CA THR A 37 -5.35 -11.09 -2.70
C THR A 37 -4.67 -10.29 -1.61
N CYS A 38 -3.53 -10.74 -1.09
CA CYS A 38 -2.80 -10.02 -0.05
C CYS A 38 -2.17 -8.77 -0.64
N ARG A 39 -2.51 -7.63 -0.05
CA ARG A 39 -1.93 -6.33 -0.39
C ARG A 39 -1.35 -5.61 0.83
N TRP A 40 -1.69 -6.10 2.03
CA TRP A 40 -1.21 -5.59 3.30
C TRP A 40 -0.75 -6.73 4.19
N PHE A 41 0.35 -6.53 4.91
CA PHE A 41 0.75 -7.44 5.96
C PHE A 41 1.38 -6.69 7.12
N ASP A 42 1.32 -7.31 8.30
CA ASP A 42 2.02 -6.82 9.48
C ASP A 42 2.52 -8.00 10.34
N PHE A 43 3.73 -7.87 10.86
CA PHE A 43 4.40 -8.91 11.62
C PHE A 43 4.49 -8.54 13.11
N HIS A 44 3.85 -9.35 13.94
CA HIS A 44 3.87 -9.18 15.39
C HIS A 44 4.99 -10.00 16.03
N GLN A 45 6.09 -9.33 16.37
CA GLN A 45 7.30 -9.96 16.87
C GLN A 45 7.08 -10.72 18.19
N LEU A 46 6.27 -10.22 19.11
CA LEU A 46 6.06 -10.85 20.43
C LEU A 46 5.38 -12.22 20.33
N HIS A 47 4.44 -12.35 19.39
CA HIS A 47 3.65 -13.58 19.21
C HIS A 47 4.11 -14.42 18.04
N GLN A 48 5.07 -13.96 17.24
CA GLN A 48 5.58 -14.64 16.05
C GLN A 48 4.43 -14.96 15.07
N ARG A 49 3.61 -13.93 14.80
CA ARG A 49 2.45 -14.04 13.93
C ARG A 49 2.48 -12.98 12.85
N CYS A 50 2.03 -13.36 11.67
CA CYS A 50 1.85 -12.51 10.51
C CYS A 50 0.35 -12.31 10.29
N CYS A 51 -0.08 -11.06 10.22
CA CYS A 51 -1.37 -10.73 9.67
C CYS A 51 -1.21 -10.37 8.21
N MET A 52 -2.10 -10.90 7.37
CA MET A 52 -2.17 -10.62 5.94
C MET A 52 -3.59 -10.19 5.62
N ALA A 53 -3.76 -9.21 4.74
CA ALA A 53 -5.07 -8.71 4.36
C ALA A 53 -5.09 -8.15 2.94
N ASP A 54 -6.29 -8.00 2.39
CA ASP A 54 -6.54 -7.42 1.07
C ASP A 54 -6.54 -5.89 1.03
N ARG A 55 -6.48 -5.25 2.20
CA ARG A 55 -6.39 -3.81 2.40
C ARG A 55 -5.74 -3.50 3.76
N PRO A 56 -5.27 -2.25 3.99
CA PRO A 56 -4.79 -1.83 5.30
C PRO A 56 -5.84 -2.11 6.38
N ILE A 57 -5.43 -2.85 7.40
CA ILE A 57 -6.24 -3.19 8.56
C ILE A 57 -5.32 -3.31 9.78
N ASP A 58 -5.80 -2.81 10.91
CA ASP A 58 -5.18 -3.05 12.20
C ASP A 58 -5.56 -4.44 12.71
N CYS A 59 -4.61 -5.37 12.62
CA CYS A 59 -4.81 -6.76 13.02
C CYS A 59 -4.51 -7.04 14.49
N TRP A 60 -3.86 -6.09 15.15
CA TRP A 60 -3.36 -6.26 16.51
C TRP A 60 -4.12 -5.43 17.52
N GLY A 61 -4.95 -4.50 17.05
CA GLY A 61 -5.75 -3.64 17.90
C GLY A 61 -4.85 -2.63 18.61
N SER A 62 -4.72 -1.44 18.06
CA SER A 62 -4.27 -0.28 18.80
C SER A 62 -5.45 0.23 19.65
N GLU A 63 -5.28 0.19 20.98
CA GLU A 63 -5.87 1.24 21.80
C GLU A 63 -5.25 2.56 21.34
N THR A 64 -6.10 3.54 21.03
CA THR A 64 -5.77 4.93 20.65
C THR A 64 -5.13 5.15 19.26
N SER A 65 -6.00 5.67 18.38
CA SER A 65 -5.82 6.25 17.04
C SER A 65 -4.73 7.35 16.88
N GLU A 66 -3.67 7.42 17.68
CA GLU A 66 -2.73 8.55 17.67
C GLU A 66 -1.29 8.21 17.24
N THR A 67 -0.95 6.95 17.01
CA THR A 67 0.33 6.56 16.38
C THR A 67 0.13 5.91 15.01
N ARG A 68 -0.59 6.59 14.11
CA ARG A 68 -0.38 6.35 12.67
C ARG A 68 1.02 6.86 12.36
N SER A 69 1.94 5.96 12.04
CA SER A 69 3.25 6.36 11.52
C SER A 69 3.02 7.12 10.21
N SER A 70 3.83 8.12 9.84
CA SER A 70 3.78 8.72 8.49
C SER A 70 3.87 7.67 7.37
N PHE A 71 4.32 6.45 7.68
CA PHE A 71 4.29 5.32 6.76
C PHE A 71 2.87 4.77 6.46
N ASP A 72 1.91 4.92 7.39
CA ASP A 72 0.47 4.61 7.18
C ASP A 72 -0.25 5.68 6.33
N GLU A 73 0.38 6.85 6.15
CA GLU A 73 -0.10 7.89 5.25
C GLU A 73 0.43 7.65 3.82
N LEU A 74 1.66 7.13 3.69
CA LEU A 74 2.23 6.68 2.41
C LEU A 74 1.53 5.45 1.83
N THR A 75 1.00 4.56 2.67
CA THR A 75 0.15 3.45 2.21
C THR A 75 -1.17 3.99 1.67
N ASP A 76 -1.76 5.00 2.29
CA ASP A 76 -2.95 5.70 1.77
C ASP A 76 -2.68 6.33 0.39
N THR A 77 -1.46 6.78 0.10
CA THR A 77 -1.09 7.29 -1.24
C THR A 77 -0.97 6.18 -2.28
N CYS A 78 -0.45 5.00 -1.91
CA CYS A 78 -0.42 3.82 -2.78
C CYS A 78 -1.81 3.16 -2.96
N TYR A 79 -2.74 3.44 -2.06
CA TYR A 79 -4.15 3.00 -2.11
C TYR A 79 -5.12 4.11 -2.49
N SER A 80 -4.60 5.30 -2.82
CA SER A 80 -5.41 6.41 -3.30
C SER A 80 -6.22 5.90 -4.48
N THR A 81 -7.52 6.19 -4.47
CA THR A 81 -8.41 5.90 -5.59
C THR A 81 -8.00 6.65 -6.85
N GLU A 82 -7.08 7.62 -6.73
CA GLU A 82 -6.42 8.25 -7.87
C GLU A 82 -5.47 7.23 -8.53
N PRO A 83 -5.64 6.92 -9.83
CA PRO A 83 -4.78 5.97 -10.50
C PRO A 83 -3.33 6.44 -10.44
N CYS A 84 -2.44 5.60 -9.90
CA CYS A 84 -1.00 5.87 -9.89
C CYS A 84 -0.56 6.37 -11.27
N PRO A 85 0.02 7.58 -11.36
CA PRO A 85 0.26 8.25 -12.64
C PRO A 85 1.32 7.52 -13.48
N LYS A 86 2.19 6.74 -12.83
CA LYS A 86 3.19 5.88 -13.48
C LYS A 86 3.02 4.46 -12.98
N GLN A 87 2.67 3.56 -13.91
CA GLN A 87 2.49 2.15 -13.63
C GLN A 87 3.47 1.32 -14.47
N ALA A 88 4.02 0.27 -13.87
CA ALA A 88 4.66 -0.81 -14.60
C ALA A 88 3.80 -2.06 -14.50
N VAL A 89 3.73 -2.78 -15.62
CA VAL A 89 3.14 -4.12 -15.67
C VAL A 89 4.29 -5.11 -15.67
N VAL A 90 4.35 -5.96 -14.65
CA VAL A 90 5.26 -7.11 -14.61
C VAL A 90 4.38 -8.34 -14.58
N GLU A 91 4.43 -9.12 -15.65
CA GLU A 91 3.50 -10.23 -15.91
C GLU A 91 2.05 -9.75 -15.88
N ASP A 92 1.23 -10.25 -14.94
CA ASP A 92 -0.17 -9.87 -14.76
C ASP A 92 -0.38 -8.85 -13.63
N SER A 93 0.70 -8.37 -13.01
CA SER A 93 0.67 -7.48 -11.85
C SER A 93 0.99 -6.03 -12.22
N ARG A 94 0.23 -5.09 -11.66
CA ARG A 94 0.44 -3.64 -11.82
C ARG A 94 1.08 -3.07 -10.57
N TYR A 95 2.15 -2.31 -10.77
CA TYR A 95 2.91 -1.66 -9.71
C TYR A 95 2.93 -0.16 -9.93
N CYS A 96 2.74 0.61 -8.85
CA CYS A 96 2.99 2.05 -8.85
C CYS A 96 4.51 2.27 -8.80
N VAL A 97 5.06 2.90 -9.83
CA VAL A 97 6.51 3.07 -9.98
C VAL A 97 6.88 4.52 -9.69
N PHE A 98 7.61 4.75 -8.61
CA PHE A 98 8.08 6.08 -8.23
C PHE A 98 9.41 6.47 -8.91
N MET A 99 10.16 5.53 -9.48
CA MET A 99 11.42 5.81 -10.19
C MET A 99 11.65 4.90 -11.40
N GLN A 100 12.09 5.47 -12.53
CA GLN A 100 12.53 4.70 -13.71
C GLN A 100 13.86 5.22 -14.27
N ARG A 101 14.72 4.30 -14.70
CA ARG A 101 15.95 4.59 -15.45
C ARG A 101 16.15 3.63 -16.61
N VAL A 102 16.07 4.14 -17.84
CA VAL A 102 16.35 3.40 -19.09
C VAL A 102 17.50 4.01 -19.89
N SER A 103 17.92 5.22 -19.54
CA SER A 103 19.06 5.90 -20.17
C SER A 103 19.72 6.91 -19.22
N ASN A 104 20.75 7.59 -19.71
CA ASN A 104 21.41 8.68 -18.99
C ASN A 104 20.88 10.07 -19.39
N SER A 105 19.67 10.15 -19.98
CA SER A 105 19.10 11.41 -20.47
C SER A 105 18.67 12.37 -19.36
N VAL A 106 18.53 11.88 -18.12
CA VAL A 106 18.21 12.69 -16.94
C VAL A 106 19.30 12.49 -15.89
N LEU A 107 19.85 13.60 -15.38
CA LEU A 107 20.76 13.58 -14.23
C LEU A 107 19.97 13.38 -12.94
N PHE A 108 20.44 12.46 -12.09
CA PHE A 108 19.88 12.20 -10.75
C PHE A 108 20.69 12.88 -9.64
N ASN A 109 21.73 13.64 -10.00
CA ASN A 109 22.37 14.56 -9.07
C ASN A 109 21.50 15.81 -8.95
N ARG A 110 20.56 15.78 -8.00
CA ARG A 110 19.51 16.78 -7.80
C ARG A 110 19.47 17.27 -6.37
N THR A 111 18.88 18.44 -6.19
CA THR A 111 18.68 19.05 -4.88
C THR A 111 17.61 18.30 -4.08
N TRP A 112 17.60 18.49 -2.75
CA TRP A 112 16.57 17.93 -1.88
C TRP A 112 15.15 18.33 -2.32
N ALA A 113 14.95 19.61 -2.64
CA ALA A 113 13.67 20.12 -3.11
C ALA A 113 13.19 19.45 -4.41
N GLU A 114 14.10 19.12 -5.33
CA GLU A 114 13.75 18.36 -6.55
C GLU A 114 13.38 16.91 -6.22
N TYR A 115 14.00 16.28 -5.21
CA TYR A 115 13.62 14.95 -4.74
C TYR A 115 12.26 14.94 -4.01
N GLU A 116 11.89 16.01 -3.31
CA GLU A 116 10.57 16.14 -2.70
C GLU A 116 9.47 16.42 -3.73
N SER A 117 9.77 17.14 -4.81
CA SER A 117 8.79 17.56 -5.82
C SER A 117 8.70 16.65 -7.04
N GLY A 118 9.69 15.80 -7.27
CA GLY A 118 9.80 14.99 -8.47
C GLY A 118 10.55 15.70 -9.61
N PHE A 119 11.23 14.91 -10.44
CA PHE A 119 11.93 15.41 -11.64
C PHE A 119 12.03 14.33 -12.72
N GLY A 120 12.31 14.75 -13.96
CA GLY A 120 12.64 13.85 -15.06
C GLY A 120 11.85 14.10 -16.33
N ASN A 121 11.71 13.05 -17.15
CA ASN A 121 11.02 13.07 -18.43
C ASN A 121 10.16 11.80 -18.61
N SER A 122 9.63 11.58 -19.82
CA SER A 122 8.75 10.44 -20.13
C SER A 122 9.42 9.07 -19.97
N GLU A 123 10.75 9.01 -19.99
CA GLU A 123 11.53 7.76 -19.95
C GLU A 123 12.26 7.54 -18.62
N ASN A 124 12.69 8.62 -17.96
CA ASN A 124 13.49 8.56 -16.73
C ASN A 124 12.96 9.59 -15.74
N TRP A 125 12.55 9.17 -14.55
CA TRP A 125 11.91 10.05 -13.56
C TRP A 125 12.12 9.63 -12.11
N TRP A 126 11.80 10.57 -11.23
CA TRP A 126 11.59 10.43 -9.79
C TRP A 126 10.28 11.16 -9.42
N MET A 127 9.42 10.53 -8.62
CA MET A 127 8.18 11.08 -8.08
C MET A 127 8.20 11.09 -6.56
#